data_AF-A0A1V6SA05-F1
#
_entry.id   AF-A0A1V6SA05-F1
#
_cell.length_a   1.000
_cell.length_b   1.000
_cell.length_c   1.000
_cell.angle_alpha   90.00
_cell.angle_beta   90.00
_cell.angle_gamma   90.00
#
_symmetry.space_group_name_H-M   'P 1'
#
loop_
_entity.id
_entity.type
_entity.pdbx_description
1 polymer ?
#
loop_
_entity_poly.entity_id
_entity_poly.type
_entity_poly.pdbx_seq_one_letter_code
_entity_poly.pdbx_strand_id
1 'polypeptide(L)' 'MPRFKEGDKVSYKPVGGAQSKTNKSVGVIRETLGGRSSSDNETRYMIENMHTHKSSSVKEGNIEGPAE' A
#
# COMPACT_ATOMS: atom_id res chain seq x y z
N MET A 1 0.12 -12.72 -10.63
CA MET A 1 0.70 -11.47 -11.19
C MET A 1 0.58 -10.39 -10.12
N PRO A 2 1.61 -9.56 -9.88
CA PRO A 2 1.47 -8.44 -8.94
C PRO A 2 0.32 -7.55 -9.39
N ARG A 3 -0.60 -7.21 -8.47
CA ARG A 3 -1.81 -6.43 -8.81
C ARG A 3 -1.47 -4.97 -9.12
N PHE A 4 -0.33 -4.50 -8.64
CA PHE A 4 0.15 -3.14 -8.80
C PHE A 4 1.64 -3.12 -9.13
N LYS A 5 2.10 -2.11 -9.86
CA LYS A 5 3.48 -1.96 -10.32
C LYS A 5 4.16 -0.76 -9.66
N GLU A 6 5.48 -0.74 -9.70
CA GLU A 6 6.25 0.43 -9.27
C GLU A 6 5.89 1.63 -10.16
N GLY A 7 5.58 2.77 -9.55
CA GLY A 7 5.07 3.97 -10.20
C GLY A 7 3.54 4.11 -10.24
N ASP A 8 2.77 3.07 -9.90
CA ASP A 8 1.32 3.16 -9.87
C ASP A 8 0.83 4.01 -8.67
N LYS A 9 -0.18 4.84 -8.92
CA LYS A 9 -0.89 5.58 -7.89
C LYS A 9 -1.98 4.69 -7.31
N VAL A 10 -1.91 4.44 -6.01
CA VAL A 10 -2.85 3.58 -5.28
C VAL A 10 -3.43 4.30 -4.07
N SER A 11 -4.68 3.98 -3.78
CA SER A 11 -5.38 4.44 -2.60
C SER A 11 -5.27 3.38 -1.51
N TYR A 12 -4.74 3.78 -0.35
CA TYR A 12 -4.44 2.86 0.75
C TYR A 12 -4.73 3.48 2.12
N LYS A 13 -4.84 2.63 3.14
CA LYS A 13 -5.04 3.05 4.54
C LYS A 13 -3.75 2.86 5.37
N PRO A 14 -3.03 3.95 5.73
CA PRO A 14 -1.73 3.87 6.40
C PRO A 14 -1.81 3.46 7.88
N VAL A 15 -2.88 3.85 8.59
CA VAL A 15 -2.99 3.65 10.04
C VAL A 15 -4.43 3.33 10.46
N GLY A 16 -4.56 2.24 11.23
CA GLY A 16 -5.81 1.74 11.79
C GLY A 16 -6.55 0.84 10.80
N GLY A 17 -6.91 -0.36 11.26
CA GLY A 17 -7.71 -1.30 10.49
C GLY A 17 -9.04 -0.71 10.05
N ALA A 18 -9.90 -1.53 9.42
CA ALA A 18 -11.15 -1.14 8.75
C ALA A 18 -12.07 -0.15 9.50
N GLN A 19 -11.92 0.00 10.82
CA GLN A 19 -12.70 0.86 11.71
C GLN A 19 -12.11 2.27 11.96
N SER A 20 -10.92 2.60 11.44
CA SER A 20 -10.29 3.90 11.69
C SER A 20 -10.89 4.98 10.79
N LYS A 21 -11.29 6.13 11.37
CA LYS A 21 -11.69 7.37 10.67
C LYS A 21 -10.57 8.01 9.84
N THR A 22 -9.41 7.35 9.74
CA THR A 22 -8.26 7.84 8.99
C THR A 22 -8.62 7.96 7.51
N ASN A 23 -8.48 9.17 6.96
CA ASN A 23 -8.69 9.43 5.54
C ASN A 23 -7.87 8.46 4.68
N LYS A 24 -8.49 7.98 3.59
CA LYS A 24 -7.79 7.24 2.54
C LYS A 24 -6.63 8.10 2.06
N SER A 25 -5.44 7.50 2.01
CA SER A 25 -4.26 8.20 1.52
C SER A 25 -3.94 7.73 0.12
N VAL A 26 -3.60 8.68 -0.74
CA VAL A 26 -3.07 8.36 -2.07
C VAL A 26 -1.56 8.34 -1.98
N GLY A 27 -0.97 7.27 -2.50
CA GLY A 27 0.47 7.16 -2.62
C GLY A 27 0.88 6.43 -3.87
N VAL A 28 2.16 6.53 -4.18
CA VAL A 28 2.77 5.90 -5.34
C VAL A 28 3.52 4.66 -4.87
N ILE A 29 3.33 3.54 -5.54
CA ILE A 29 4.12 2.35 -5.25
C ILE A 29 5.56 2.63 -5.65
N ARG A 30 6.47 2.59 -4.69
CA ARG A 30 7.90 2.73 -4.93
C ARG A 30 8.56 1.41 -5.19
N GLU A 31 8.19 0.39 -4.43
CA GLU A 31 8.84 -0.93 -4.49
C GLU A 31 7.85 -2.03 -4.08
N THR A 32 7.89 -3.17 -4.76
CA THR A 32 7.14 -4.36 -4.32
C THR A 32 7.99 -5.14 -3.32
N LEU A 33 7.64 -5.08 -2.04
CA LEU A 33 8.45 -5.70 -0.98
C LEU A 33 8.33 -7.22 -0.92
N GLY A 34 7.41 -7.82 -1.71
CA GLY A 34 7.30 -9.26 -1.98
C GLY A 34 7.41 -10.14 -0.73
N GLY A 35 6.28 -10.60 -0.19
CA GLY A 35 6.17 -11.31 1.10
C GLY A 35 7.36 -12.23 1.40
N ARG A 36 8.32 -11.73 2.18
CA ARG A 36 9.47 -12.52 2.62
C ARG A 36 9.01 -13.39 3.79
N SER A 37 9.19 -14.69 3.61
CA SER A 37 8.91 -15.82 4.50
C SER A 37 7.52 -16.44 4.41
N SER A 38 7.56 -17.73 4.12
CA SER A 38 6.54 -18.76 3.87
C SER A 38 5.41 -18.93 4.91
N SER A 39 4.95 -17.88 5.58
CA SER A 39 3.90 -17.96 6.61
C SER A 39 2.87 -16.82 6.56
N ASP A 40 3.21 -15.66 5.99
CA ASP A 40 2.29 -14.51 5.82
C ASP A 40 1.90 -14.46 4.31
N ASN A 41 0.72 -14.98 3.94
CA ASN A 41 0.25 -15.09 2.55
C ASN A 41 -0.02 -13.73 1.86
N GLU A 42 0.36 -12.61 2.48
CA GLU A 42 0.01 -11.27 2.03
C GLU A 42 1.22 -10.53 1.44
N THR A 43 1.15 -10.29 0.13
CA THR A 43 2.10 -9.41 -0.58
C THR A 43 2.10 -8.02 0.05
N ARG A 44 3.28 -7.45 0.27
CA ARG A 44 3.45 -6.08 0.78
C ARG A 44 4.05 -5.18 -0.29
N TYR A 45 3.60 -3.94 -0.30
CA TYR A 45 4.03 -2.89 -1.21
C TYR A 45 4.56 -1.71 -0.40
N MET A 46 5.66 -1.14 -0.86
CA MET A 46 6.18 0.12 -0.34
C MET A 46 5.49 1.25 -1.07
N ILE A 47 4.64 1.98 -0.37
CA ILE A 47 3.86 3.08 -0.92
C ILE A 47 4.41 4.39 -0.35
N GLU A 48 4.77 5.32 -1.24
CA GLU A 48 5.13 6.68 -0.88
C GLU A 48 3.89 7.57 -0.89
N ASN A 49 3.54 8.08 0.28
CA ASN A 49 2.44 9.00 0.43
C ASN A 49 2.72 10.31 -0.32
N MET A 50 1.85 10.71 -1.26
CA MET A 50 2.08 11.95 -2.02
C MET A 50 1.88 13.23 -1.20
N HIS A 51 1.17 13.15 -0.07
CA HIS A 51 0.91 14.31 0.78
C HIS A 51 2.05 14.58 1.76
N THR A 52 2.65 13.52 2.32
CA THR A 52 3.73 13.64 3.32
C THR A 52 5.11 13.28 2.78
N HIS A 53 5.21 12.76 1.55
CA HIS A 53 6.42 12.20 0.95
C HIS A 53 7.08 11.09 1.77
N LYS A 54 6.32 10.45 2.67
CA LYS A 54 6.80 9.34 3.50
C LYS A 54 6.50 8.00 2.81
N SER A 55 7.52 7.17 2.68
CA SER A 55 7.38 5.76 2.30
C SER A 55 6.89 4.91 3.47
N SER A 56 5.87 4.08 3.23
CA SER A 56 5.30 3.15 4.21
C SER A 56 5.10 1.77 3.59
N SER A 57 5.38 0.72 4.36
CA SER A 57 5.10 -0.66 3.94
C SER A 57 3.65 -1.00 4.24
N VAL A 58 2.87 -1.30 3.20
CA VAL A 58 1.43 -1.54 3.26
C VAL A 58 1.12 -2.90 2.68
N LYS A 59 0.26 -3.67 3.35
CA LYS A 59 -0.21 -4.96 2.87
C LYS A 59 -1.15 -4.79 1.67
N GLU A 60 -1.14 -5.72 0.73
CA GLU A 60 -2.05 -5.71 -0.43
C GLU A 60 -3.51 -5.57 0.01
N GLY A 61 -3.92 -6.25 1.10
CA GLY A 61 -5.27 -6.16 1.64
C GLY A 61 -5.66 -4.78 2.19
N ASN A 62 -4.69 -3.90 2.49
CA ASN A 62 -4.94 -2.52 2.92
C ASN A 62 -4.99 -1.52 1.74
N ILE A 63 -4.72 -1.98 0.53
CA ILE A 63 -4.80 -1.18 -0.70
C ILE A 63 -6.21 -1.35 -1.24
N GLU A 64 -6.98 -0.26 -1.31
CA GLU A 64 -8.37 -0.32 -1.79
C GLU A 64 -8.44 -0.41 -3.31
N GLY A 65 -7.40 0.06 -4.02
CA GLY A 65 -7.31 -0.02 -5.48
C GLY A 65 -6.43 1.07 -6.08
N PRO A 66 -6.37 1.16 -7.42
CA PRO A 66 -5.74 2.28 -8.11
C PRO A 66 -6.47 3.59 -7.77
N ALA A 67 -5.71 4.65 -7.52
CA ALA A 67 -6.25 5.98 -7.36
C ALA A 67 -6.32 6.65 -8.73
N GLU A 68 -7.53 6.93 -9.20
CA GLU A 68 -7.82 7.64 -10.45
C GLU A 68 -7.36 9.11 -10.39
#